data_AF-A0A9W7FPF2-F1
#
_entry.id   AF-A0A9W7FPF2-F1
#
_cell.length_a   1.000
_cell.length_b   1.000
_cell.length_c   1.000
_cell.angle_alpha   90.00
_cell.angle_beta   90.00
_cell.angle_gamma   90.00
#
_symmetry.space_group_name_H-M   'P 1'
#
loop_
_entity.id
_entity.type
_entity.pdbx_description
1 polymer ?
#
loop_
_entity_poly.entity_id
_entity_poly.type
_entity_poly.pdbx_seq_one_letter_code
_entity_poly.pdbx_strand_id
1 'polypeptide(L)'
;MMVADAADLNSEVHARSLAVQKIEMDNIHQYTDGVAANAVLLCGFTAFFAVEPDDDCPKWLSGIYFCSSVVSLSLNMYVVVTANLLGALGPTYGLNGKSENSMHEAVVLMKKERKRMMTFFELGAAFFGLCQCSATWVVADNYSSAICTTVLVLGFFYIWSETRRLKKEFRFDEFHEAEEAIKIVSRSCRSESLKNKKIVKNEKNEEAGKRMSAEKFLSSGESFRVRESIEMDPMSKTRR
;
A
#
# COMPACT_ATOMS: atom_id res chain seq x y z
N MET A 1 -5.56 -8.84 -40.45
CA MET A 1 -5.44 -10.11 -39.71
C MET A 1 -4.47 -9.94 -38.53
N MET A 2 -3.20 -9.59 -38.74
CA MET A 2 -2.20 -9.44 -37.65
C MET A 2 -2.57 -8.50 -36.48
N VAL A 3 -3.35 -7.44 -36.71
CA VAL A 3 -3.77 -6.51 -35.64
C VAL A 3 -4.78 -7.15 -34.68
N ALA A 4 -5.63 -8.07 -35.17
CA ALA A 4 -6.59 -8.78 -34.33
C ALA A 4 -5.87 -9.79 -33.43
N ASP A 5 -4.91 -10.54 -33.99
CA ASP A 5 -4.11 -11.52 -33.24
C ASP A 5 -3.28 -10.83 -32.13
N ALA A 6 -2.76 -9.62 -32.40
CA ALA A 6 -2.04 -8.85 -31.39
C ALA A 6 -2.93 -8.34 -30.26
N ALA A 7 -4.16 -7.91 -30.57
CA ALA A 7 -5.13 -7.47 -29.56
C ALA A 7 -5.60 -8.64 -28.68
N ASP A 8 -5.84 -9.81 -29.28
CA ASP A 8 -6.25 -11.03 -28.59
C ASP A 8 -5.15 -11.49 -27.61
N LEU A 9 -3.90 -11.55 -28.08
CA LEU A 9 -2.74 -11.91 -27.26
C LEU A 9 -2.55 -10.96 -26.08
N ASN A 10 -2.76 -9.65 -26.28
CA ASN A 10 -2.66 -8.66 -25.19
C ASN A 10 -3.77 -8.85 -24.15
N SER A 11 -4.98 -9.20 -24.59
CA SER A 11 -6.11 -9.49 -23.69
C SER A 11 -5.84 -10.75 -22.84
N GLU A 12 -5.23 -11.78 -23.45
CA GLU A 12 -4.88 -13.01 -22.74
C GLU A 12 -3.76 -12.77 -21.71
N VAL A 13 -2.73 -12.02 -22.07
CA VAL A 13 -1.66 -11.64 -21.13
C VAL A 13 -2.23 -10.84 -19.95
N HIS A 14 -3.15 -9.91 -20.22
CA HIS A 14 -3.80 -9.12 -19.17
C HIS A 14 -4.65 -10.01 -18.25
N ALA A 15 -5.45 -10.93 -18.81
CA ALA A 15 -6.24 -11.87 -18.03
C ALA A 15 -5.37 -12.77 -17.12
N ARG A 16 -4.25 -13.27 -17.65
CA ARG A 16 -3.29 -14.07 -16.87
C ARG A 16 -2.63 -13.25 -15.76
N SER A 17 -2.29 -11.99 -16.01
CA SER A 17 -1.73 -11.09 -14.99
C SER A 17 -2.73 -10.86 -13.83
N LEU A 18 -4.00 -10.62 -14.14
CA LEU A 18 -5.05 -10.47 -13.12
C LEU A 18 -5.23 -11.76 -12.30
N ALA A 19 -5.17 -12.92 -12.94
CA ALA A 19 -5.25 -14.21 -12.26
C ALA A 19 -4.10 -14.40 -11.25
N VAL A 20 -2.87 -14.05 -11.63
CA VAL A 20 -1.70 -14.10 -10.72
C VAL A 20 -1.87 -13.14 -9.54
N GLN A 21 -2.30 -11.90 -9.80
CA GLN A 21 -2.53 -10.92 -8.74
C GLN A 21 -3.63 -11.36 -7.77
N LYS A 22 -4.66 -12.06 -8.26
CA LYS A 22 -5.72 -12.62 -7.41
C LYS A 22 -5.16 -13.68 -6.47
N ILE A 23 -4.37 -14.62 -7.00
CA ILE A 23 -3.74 -15.67 -6.20
C ILE A 23 -2.82 -15.05 -5.13
N GLU A 24 -2.08 -14.01 -5.50
CA GLU A 24 -1.22 -13.30 -4.55
C GLU A 24 -2.01 -12.58 -3.44
N MET A 25 -3.13 -11.93 -3.80
CA MET A 25 -4.02 -11.29 -2.84
C MET A 25 -4.64 -12.31 -1.87
N ASP A 26 -5.11 -13.45 -2.37
CA ASP A 26 -5.70 -14.53 -1.57
C ASP A 26 -4.66 -15.13 -0.61
N ASN A 27 -3.41 -15.31 -1.06
CA ASN A 27 -2.32 -15.77 -0.21
C ASN A 27 -2.03 -14.78 0.93
N ILE A 28 -1.95 -13.47 0.63
CA ILE A 28 -1.74 -12.45 1.67
C ILE A 28 -2.90 -12.47 2.67
N HIS A 29 -4.13 -12.58 2.20
CA HIS A 29 -5.32 -12.63 3.04
C HIS A 29 -5.29 -13.84 4.00
N GLN A 30 -5.03 -15.04 3.46
CA GLN A 30 -4.91 -16.26 4.25
C GLN A 30 -3.81 -16.15 5.32
N TYR A 31 -2.67 -15.55 4.96
CA TYR A 31 -1.59 -15.28 5.91
C TYR A 31 -2.03 -14.32 7.02
N THR A 32 -2.69 -13.20 6.67
CA THR A 32 -3.12 -12.21 7.66
C THR A 32 -4.18 -12.76 8.60
N ASP A 33 -5.07 -13.62 8.13
CA ASP A 33 -6.06 -14.30 8.97
C ASP A 33 -5.40 -15.24 9.97
N GLY A 34 -4.38 -15.99 9.54
CA GLY A 34 -3.59 -16.84 10.44
C GLY A 34 -2.89 -16.03 11.54
N VAL A 35 -2.29 -14.88 11.19
CA VAL A 35 -1.66 -13.99 12.17
C VAL A 35 -2.71 -13.37 13.11
N ALA A 36 -3.85 -12.93 12.57
CA ALA A 36 -4.93 -12.37 13.36
C ALA A 36 -5.52 -13.37 14.35
N ALA A 37 -5.73 -14.63 13.95
CA ALA A 37 -6.20 -15.68 14.83
C ALA A 37 -5.26 -15.89 16.02
N ASN A 38 -3.95 -15.94 15.78
CA ASN A 38 -2.94 -16.04 16.84
C ASN A 38 -2.91 -14.80 17.74
N ALA A 39 -3.07 -13.61 17.17
CA ALA A 39 -3.16 -12.36 17.94
C ALA A 39 -4.42 -12.33 18.83
N VAL A 40 -5.56 -12.81 18.34
CA VAL A 40 -6.80 -12.96 19.14
C VAL A 40 -6.57 -13.91 20.32
N LEU A 41 -5.90 -15.05 20.09
CA LEU A 41 -5.58 -15.99 21.18
C LEU A 41 -4.68 -15.35 22.24
N LEU A 42 -3.64 -14.61 21.82
CA LEU A 42 -2.78 -13.87 22.75
C LEU A 42 -3.55 -12.79 23.52
N CYS A 43 -4.46 -12.05 22.85
CA CYS A 43 -5.37 -11.12 23.53
C CYS A 43 -6.20 -11.84 24.59
N GLY A 44 -6.81 -12.99 24.24
CA GLY A 44 -7.63 -13.78 25.15
C GLY A 44 -6.84 -14.25 26.38
N PHE A 45 -5.63 -14.77 26.19
CA PHE A 45 -4.78 -15.17 27.31
C PHE A 45 -4.35 -13.96 28.16
N THR A 46 -3.98 -12.85 27.53
CA THR A 46 -3.60 -11.62 28.26
C THR A 46 -4.76 -11.13 29.13
N ALA A 47 -5.98 -11.12 28.58
CA ALA A 47 -7.18 -10.74 29.32
C ALA A 47 -7.54 -11.73 30.43
N PHE A 48 -7.38 -13.04 30.19
CA PHE A 48 -7.60 -14.06 31.21
C PHE A 48 -6.67 -13.92 32.41
N PHE A 49 -5.40 -13.58 32.15
CA PHE A 49 -4.43 -13.40 33.21
C PHE A 49 -4.58 -12.10 33.97
N ALA A 50 -5.38 -11.13 33.48
CA ALA A 50 -5.64 -9.81 34.07
C ALA A 50 -6.45 -9.87 35.39
N VAL A 51 -6.06 -10.76 36.29
CA VAL A 51 -6.64 -10.93 37.63
C VAL A 51 -5.95 -9.96 38.60
N GLU A 52 -6.72 -9.50 39.58
CA GLU A 52 -6.24 -8.58 40.62
C GLU A 52 -5.15 -9.25 41.47
N PRO A 53 -3.96 -8.66 41.59
CA PRO A 53 -2.88 -9.19 42.40
C PRO A 53 -3.19 -9.03 43.90
N ASP A 54 -2.70 -9.96 44.73
CA ASP A 54 -2.82 -9.87 46.19
C ASP A 54 -2.15 -8.60 46.75
N ASP A 55 -2.71 -8.04 47.82
CA ASP A 55 -2.28 -6.78 48.45
C ASP A 55 -0.82 -6.78 48.97
N ASP A 56 -0.25 -7.96 49.21
CA ASP A 56 1.12 -8.12 49.71
C ASP A 56 2.21 -7.93 48.63
N CYS A 57 1.83 -7.75 47.37
CA CYS A 57 2.78 -7.62 46.27
C CYS A 57 3.40 -6.21 46.16
N PRO A 58 4.68 -6.09 45.79
CA PRO A 58 5.31 -4.79 45.58
C PRO A 58 4.63 -4.01 44.44
N LYS A 59 4.19 -2.78 44.74
CA LYS A 59 3.42 -1.91 43.82
C LYS A 59 4.08 -1.68 42.46
N TRP A 60 5.42 -1.63 42.41
CA TRP A 60 6.16 -1.43 41.16
C TRP A 60 6.01 -2.64 40.21
N LEU A 61 5.98 -3.85 40.75
CA LEU A 61 5.84 -5.08 39.96
C LEU A 61 4.42 -5.20 39.42
N SER A 62 3.43 -4.92 40.25
CA SER A 62 2.02 -4.81 39.83
C SER A 62 1.84 -3.76 38.73
N GLY A 63 2.49 -2.60 38.85
CA GLY A 63 2.49 -1.58 37.81
C GLY A 63 3.07 -2.06 36.48
N ILE A 64 4.23 -2.73 36.49
CA ILE A 64 4.84 -3.31 35.28
C ILE A 64 3.93 -4.37 34.66
N TYR A 65 3.36 -5.24 35.49
CA TYR A 65 2.43 -6.28 35.08
C TYR A 65 1.22 -5.69 34.36
N PHE A 66 0.50 -4.74 34.97
CA PHE A 66 -0.67 -4.12 34.32
C PHE A 66 -0.30 -3.32 33.07
N CYS A 67 0.78 -2.53 33.11
CA CYS A 67 1.23 -1.77 31.94
C CYS A 67 1.57 -2.70 30.76
N SER A 68 2.30 -3.78 31.02
CA SER A 68 2.67 -4.74 29.97
C SER A 68 1.47 -5.51 29.42
N SER A 69 0.51 -5.89 30.27
CA SER A 69 -0.76 -6.51 29.86
C SER A 69 -1.56 -5.60 28.93
N VAL A 70 -1.75 -4.33 29.31
CA VAL A 70 -2.51 -3.36 28.49
C VAL A 70 -1.82 -3.07 27.17
N VAL A 71 -0.49 -2.92 27.16
CA VAL A 71 0.28 -2.72 25.92
C VAL A 71 0.19 -3.96 25.02
N SER A 72 0.39 -5.16 25.58
CA SER A 72 0.23 -6.42 24.83
C SER A 72 -1.15 -6.53 24.19
N LEU A 73 -2.22 -6.30 24.97
CA LEU A 73 -3.60 -6.35 24.50
C LEU A 73 -3.85 -5.33 23.38
N SER A 74 -3.38 -4.09 23.56
CA SER A 74 -3.59 -3.01 22.58
C SER A 74 -2.87 -3.29 21.25
N LEU A 75 -1.64 -3.79 21.31
CA LEU A 75 -0.85 -4.12 20.13
C LEU A 75 -1.44 -5.31 19.36
N ASN A 76 -1.84 -6.36 20.07
CA ASN A 76 -2.46 -7.52 19.44
C ASN A 76 -3.85 -7.17 18.86
N MET A 77 -4.65 -6.36 19.57
CA MET A 77 -5.94 -5.89 19.05
C MET A 77 -5.77 -5.02 17.79
N TYR A 78 -4.73 -4.18 17.73
CA TYR A 78 -4.39 -3.44 16.51
C TYR A 78 -4.14 -4.36 15.32
N VAL A 79 -3.41 -5.47 15.52
CA VAL A 79 -3.15 -6.47 14.47
C VAL A 79 -4.46 -7.08 13.96
N VAL A 80 -5.37 -7.46 14.87
CA VAL A 80 -6.67 -8.05 14.53
C VAL A 80 -7.53 -7.08 13.71
N VAL A 81 -7.66 -5.83 14.16
CA VAL A 81 -8.43 -4.81 13.46
C VAL A 81 -7.82 -4.52 12.09
N THR A 82 -6.49 -4.41 12.00
CA THR A 82 -5.79 -4.17 10.74
C THR A 82 -5.97 -5.33 9.76
N ALA A 83 -5.92 -6.59 10.23
CA ALA A 83 -6.17 -7.77 9.41
C ALA A 83 -7.58 -7.75 8.81
N ASN A 84 -8.59 -7.50 9.65
CA ASN A 84 -10.00 -7.42 9.22
C ASN A 84 -10.21 -6.29 8.20
N LEU A 85 -9.62 -5.12 8.44
CA LEU A 85 -9.66 -4.00 7.49
C LEU A 85 -8.96 -4.37 6.19
N LEU A 86 -7.82 -5.04 6.22
CA LEU A 86 -7.09 -5.42 5.02
C LEU A 86 -7.85 -6.46 4.19
N GLY A 87 -8.52 -7.41 4.84
CA GLY A 87 -9.38 -8.39 4.20
C GLY A 87 -10.60 -7.77 3.51
N ALA A 88 -11.21 -6.75 4.12
CA ALA A 88 -12.35 -6.05 3.53
C ALA A 88 -11.95 -5.06 2.43
N LEU A 89 -10.89 -4.28 2.66
CA LEU A 89 -10.48 -3.20 1.77
C LEU A 89 -9.67 -3.71 0.57
N GLY A 90 -8.82 -4.74 0.74
CA GLY A 90 -7.93 -5.24 -0.30
C GLY A 90 -8.67 -5.60 -1.61
N PRO A 91 -9.64 -6.52 -1.58
CA PRO A 91 -10.44 -6.88 -2.75
C PRO A 91 -11.26 -5.71 -3.29
N THR A 92 -11.80 -4.87 -2.40
CA THR A 92 -12.63 -3.71 -2.76
C THR A 92 -11.85 -2.68 -3.57
N TYR A 93 -10.61 -2.37 -3.17
CA TYR A 93 -9.72 -1.46 -3.92
C TYR A 93 -9.18 -2.09 -5.20
N GLY A 94 -9.01 -3.41 -5.22
CA GLY A 94 -8.63 -4.14 -6.44
C GLY A 94 -9.69 -4.06 -7.53
N LEU A 95 -10.97 -4.22 -7.17
CA LEU A 95 -12.08 -4.29 -8.13
C LEU A 95 -12.65 -2.91 -8.53
N ASN A 96 -12.76 -1.97 -7.58
CA ASN A 96 -13.39 -0.66 -7.83
C ASN A 96 -12.40 0.42 -8.31
N GLY A 97 -11.17 0.03 -8.60
CA GLY A 97 -10.13 0.92 -9.08
C GLY A 97 -10.47 1.58 -10.42
N LYS A 98 -10.34 2.91 -10.51
CA LYS A 98 -10.50 3.64 -11.78
C LYS A 98 -9.32 3.47 -12.74
N SER A 99 -8.19 2.93 -12.27
CA SER A 99 -6.97 2.74 -13.04
C SER A 99 -6.73 1.27 -13.35
N GLU A 100 -6.19 0.99 -14.54
CA GLU A 100 -5.82 -0.36 -15.00
C GLU A 100 -4.80 -1.07 -14.08
N ASN A 101 -4.07 -0.30 -13.26
CA ASN A 101 -3.07 -0.80 -12.31
C ASN A 101 -3.55 -0.82 -10.84
N SER A 102 -4.83 -0.58 -10.58
CA SER A 102 -5.35 -0.50 -9.20
C SER A 102 -5.17 -1.80 -8.42
N MET A 103 -5.30 -2.95 -9.09
CA MET A 103 -5.10 -4.26 -8.46
C MET A 103 -3.65 -4.47 -8.03
N HIS A 104 -2.68 -4.06 -8.84
CA HIS A 104 -1.25 -4.12 -8.47
C HIS A 104 -0.95 -3.21 -7.29
N GLU A 105 -1.49 -1.98 -7.29
CA GLU A 105 -1.31 -1.03 -6.19
C GLU A 105 -1.90 -1.55 -4.88
N ALA A 106 -3.10 -2.16 -4.94
CA ALA A 106 -3.72 -2.79 -3.78
C ALA A 106 -2.85 -3.91 -3.20
N VAL A 107 -2.31 -4.80 -4.04
CA VAL A 107 -1.43 -5.89 -3.60
C VAL A 107 -0.14 -5.36 -2.97
N VAL A 108 0.48 -4.32 -3.55
CA VAL A 108 1.67 -3.68 -2.98
C VAL A 108 1.38 -3.07 -1.61
N LEU A 109 0.23 -2.41 -1.46
CA LEU A 109 -0.20 -1.85 -0.18
C LEU A 109 -0.43 -2.95 0.86
N MET A 110 -1.07 -4.07 0.48
CA MET A 110 -1.26 -5.22 1.36
C MET A 110 0.06 -5.83 1.82
N LYS A 111 1.06 -5.97 0.93
CA LYS A 111 2.40 -6.44 1.30
C LYS A 111 3.10 -5.52 2.31
N LYS A 112 2.96 -4.21 2.15
CA LYS A 112 3.52 -3.22 3.07
C LYS A 112 2.87 -3.33 4.44
N GLU A 113 1.55 -3.41 4.49
CA GLU A 113 0.79 -3.56 5.73
C GLU A 113 1.09 -4.87 6.45
N ARG A 114 1.26 -5.98 5.71
CA ARG A 114 1.68 -7.27 6.27
C ARG A 114 2.96 -7.16 7.09
N LYS A 115 3.98 -6.45 6.58
CA LYS A 115 5.25 -6.26 7.31
C LYS A 115 5.03 -5.46 8.59
N ARG A 116 4.19 -4.42 8.55
CA ARG A 116 3.87 -3.60 9.71
C ARG A 116 3.10 -4.40 10.77
N MET A 117 2.10 -5.16 10.38
CA MET A 117 1.34 -6.05 11.26
C MET A 117 2.26 -7.06 11.96
N MET A 118 3.19 -7.68 11.22
CA MET A 118 4.13 -8.63 11.80
C MET A 118 5.00 -8.00 12.89
N THR A 119 5.51 -6.78 12.68
CA THR A 119 6.29 -6.06 13.69
C THR A 119 5.48 -5.77 14.96
N PHE A 120 4.22 -5.35 14.82
CA PHE A 120 3.34 -5.09 15.96
C PHE A 120 2.95 -6.38 16.69
N PHE A 121 2.73 -7.47 15.97
CA PHE A 121 2.49 -8.79 16.55
C PHE A 121 3.69 -9.27 17.37
N GLU A 122 4.90 -9.19 16.82
CA GLU A 122 6.13 -9.57 17.53
C GLU A 122 6.36 -8.71 18.78
N LEU A 123 6.11 -7.40 18.69
CA LEU A 123 6.19 -6.51 19.83
C LEU A 123 5.14 -6.85 20.89
N GLY A 124 3.90 -7.11 20.48
CA GLY A 124 2.82 -7.57 21.37
C GLY A 124 3.17 -8.88 22.07
N ALA A 125 3.72 -9.86 21.34
CA ALA A 125 4.19 -11.12 21.90
C ALA A 125 5.34 -10.95 22.90
N ALA A 126 6.25 -10.00 22.67
CA ALA A 126 7.32 -9.69 23.62
C ALA A 126 6.77 -9.07 24.93
N PHE A 127 5.80 -8.14 24.83
CA PHE A 127 5.11 -7.60 26.00
C PHE A 127 4.29 -8.65 26.74
N PHE A 128 3.66 -9.59 26.01
CA PHE A 128 3.01 -10.74 26.61
C PHE A 128 3.99 -11.60 27.41
N GLY A 129 5.20 -11.86 26.89
CA GLY A 129 6.24 -12.57 27.63
C GLY A 129 6.67 -11.86 28.91
N LEU A 130 6.80 -10.53 28.86
CA LEU A 130 7.13 -9.72 30.04
C LEU A 130 5.99 -9.76 31.07
N CYS A 131 4.75 -9.65 30.62
CA CYS A 131 3.55 -9.83 31.44
C CYS A 131 3.57 -11.19 32.15
N GLN A 132 3.83 -12.29 31.42
CA GLN A 132 3.91 -13.63 32.01
C GLN A 132 5.03 -13.76 33.02
N CYS A 133 6.21 -13.19 32.76
CA CYS A 133 7.29 -13.16 33.74
C CYS A 133 6.81 -12.47 35.01
N SER A 134 6.29 -11.23 34.91
CA SER A 134 5.79 -10.50 36.08
C SER A 134 4.65 -11.23 36.81
N ALA A 135 3.74 -11.89 36.09
CA ALA A 135 2.66 -12.67 36.68
C ALA A 135 3.17 -13.85 37.51
N THR A 136 4.21 -14.56 37.04
CA THR A 136 4.79 -15.64 37.84
C THR A 136 5.36 -15.15 39.17
N TRP A 137 6.01 -13.99 39.19
CA TRP A 137 6.54 -13.37 40.42
C TRP A 137 5.46 -12.88 41.38
N VAL A 138 4.26 -12.57 40.87
CA VAL A 138 3.12 -12.16 41.71
C VAL A 138 2.44 -13.37 42.36
N VAL A 139 2.30 -14.48 41.62
CA VAL A 139 1.46 -15.61 42.05
C VAL A 139 2.23 -16.72 42.78
N ALA A 140 3.50 -16.95 42.45
CA ALA A 140 4.25 -18.11 42.94
C ALA A 140 5.37 -17.75 43.93
N ASP A 141 5.74 -18.74 44.76
CA ASP A 141 6.88 -18.66 45.68
C ASP A 141 8.19 -18.32 44.95
N ASN A 142 9.10 -17.62 45.63
CA ASN A 142 10.37 -17.15 45.07
C ASN A 142 11.17 -18.23 44.31
N TYR A 143 11.21 -19.46 44.82
CA TYR A 143 11.92 -20.58 44.18
C TYR A 143 11.23 -21.03 42.88
N SER A 144 9.92 -21.22 42.93
CA SER A 144 9.11 -21.62 41.77
C SER A 144 9.11 -20.54 40.68
N SER A 145 8.98 -19.27 41.09
CA SER A 145 9.01 -18.10 40.21
C SER A 145 10.34 -17.96 39.48
N ALA A 146 11.47 -18.19 40.16
CA ALA A 146 12.79 -18.17 39.54
C ALA A 146 12.95 -19.25 38.45
N ILE A 147 12.50 -20.48 38.73
CA ILE A 147 12.55 -21.59 37.76
C ILE A 147 11.65 -21.30 36.56
N CYS A 148 10.39 -20.93 36.79
CA CYS A 148 9.43 -20.60 35.73
C CYS A 148 9.92 -19.44 34.85
N THR A 149 10.44 -18.37 35.46
CA THR A 149 11.00 -17.23 34.72
C THR A 149 12.20 -17.65 33.88
N THR A 150 13.10 -18.47 34.41
CA THR A 150 14.26 -18.97 33.66
C THR A 150 13.82 -19.76 32.43
N VAL A 151 12.86 -20.67 32.60
CA VAL A 151 12.29 -21.46 31.49
C VAL A 151 11.62 -20.57 30.45
N LEU A 152 10.82 -19.59 30.88
CA LEU A 152 10.17 -18.63 29.99
C LEU A 152 11.19 -17.81 29.19
N VAL A 153 12.20 -17.24 29.85
CA VAL A 153 13.23 -16.42 29.19
C VAL A 153 14.03 -17.24 28.18
N LEU A 154 14.42 -18.47 28.52
CA LEU A 154 15.11 -19.37 27.59
C LEU A 154 14.22 -19.73 26.39
N GLY A 155 12.93 -20.02 26.63
CA GLY A 155 11.95 -20.28 25.57
C GLY A 155 11.80 -19.09 24.62
N PHE A 156 11.61 -17.89 25.16
CA PHE A 156 11.53 -16.66 24.37
C PHE A 156 12.82 -16.37 23.59
N PHE A 157 13.98 -16.58 24.21
CA PHE A 157 15.27 -16.41 23.55
C PHE A 157 15.43 -17.37 22.36
N TYR A 158 15.04 -18.64 22.53
CA TYR A 158 15.08 -19.64 21.46
C TYR A 158 14.14 -19.25 20.31
N ILE A 159 12.88 -18.91 20.61
CA ILE A 159 11.89 -18.46 19.61
C ILE A 159 12.41 -17.22 18.85
N TRP A 160 12.99 -16.25 19.57
CA TRP A 160 13.53 -15.03 18.97
C TRP A 160 14.72 -15.31 18.06
N SER A 161 15.63 -16.19 18.49
CA SER A 161 16.78 -16.63 17.69
C SER A 161 16.32 -17.31 16.40
N GLU A 162 15.37 -18.24 16.50
CA GLU A 162 14.80 -18.95 15.37
C GLU A 162 14.07 -18.03 14.40
N THR A 163 13.28 -17.08 14.93
CA THR A 163 12.60 -16.06 14.12
C THR A 163 13.61 -15.21 13.35
N ARG A 164 14.72 -14.82 13.99
CA ARG A 164 15.81 -14.09 13.32
C ARG A 164 16.52 -14.95 12.27
N ARG A 165 16.71 -16.24 12.52
CA ARG A 165 17.28 -17.18 11.55
C ARG A 165 16.39 -17.30 10.33
N LEU A 166 15.09 -17.57 10.53
CA LEU A 166 14.10 -17.64 9.46
C LEU A 166 14.04 -16.33 8.66
N LYS A 167 14.00 -15.17 9.34
CA LYS A 167 13.99 -13.86 8.65
C LYS A 167 15.24 -13.63 7.79
N LYS A 168 16.40 -14.17 8.17
CA LYS A 168 17.63 -14.06 7.38
C LYS A 168 17.58 -14.98 6.16
N GLU A 169 17.09 -16.20 6.33
CA GLU A 169 17.02 -17.20 5.26
C GLU A 169 15.94 -16.86 4.23
N PHE A 170 14.80 -16.32 4.67
CA PHE A 170 13.71 -15.86 3.80
C PHE A 170 13.92 -14.45 3.23
N ARG A 171 15.05 -13.78 3.51
CA ARG A 171 15.50 -12.64 2.70
C ARG A 171 16.07 -13.18 1.39
N PHE A 172 15.20 -13.67 0.52
CA PHE A 172 15.55 -13.89 -0.87
C PHE A 172 15.92 -12.53 -1.48
N ASP A 173 17.20 -12.35 -1.84
CA ASP A 173 17.71 -11.15 -2.52
C ASP A 173 16.97 -10.87 -3.85
N GLU A 174 16.31 -11.89 -4.43
CA GLU A 174 15.49 -11.79 -5.65
C GLU A 174 14.31 -10.80 -5.55
N PHE A 175 13.69 -10.60 -4.36
CA PHE A 175 12.62 -9.61 -4.25
C PHE A 175 13.15 -8.18 -4.30
N HIS A 176 14.40 -7.94 -3.86
CA HIS A 176 15.00 -6.63 -3.95
C HIS A 176 15.40 -6.31 -5.39
N GLU A 177 15.91 -7.30 -6.12
CA GLU A 177 16.18 -7.17 -7.57
C GLU A 177 14.89 -7.00 -8.38
N ALA A 178 13.84 -7.76 -8.07
CA ALA A 178 12.53 -7.59 -8.73
C ALA A 178 11.89 -6.23 -8.41
N GLU A 179 11.96 -5.77 -7.15
CA GLU A 179 11.41 -4.47 -6.75
C GLU A 179 12.24 -3.31 -7.34
N GLU A 180 13.56 -3.45 -7.44
CA GLU A 180 14.42 -2.50 -8.16
C GLU A 180 14.15 -2.52 -9.66
N ALA A 181 14.02 -3.70 -10.28
CA ALA A 181 13.66 -3.84 -11.69
C ALA A 181 12.30 -3.18 -11.98
N ILE A 182 11.29 -3.40 -11.13
CA ILE A 182 9.97 -2.76 -11.25
C ILE A 182 10.09 -1.24 -11.05
N LYS A 183 10.91 -0.75 -10.12
CA LYS A 183 11.19 0.70 -9.96
C LYS A 183 11.88 1.29 -11.18
N ILE A 184 12.81 0.57 -11.80
CA ILE A 184 13.51 1.00 -13.01
C ILE A 184 12.52 1.05 -14.18
N VAL A 185 11.73 0.00 -14.40
CA VAL A 185 10.72 -0.08 -15.47
C VAL A 185 9.66 1.01 -15.31
N SER A 186 9.12 1.19 -14.09
CA SER A 186 8.11 2.23 -13.83
C SER A 186 8.66 3.65 -14.02
N ARG A 187 9.94 3.91 -13.65
CA ARG A 187 10.61 5.18 -13.97
C ARG A 187 10.78 5.37 -15.48
N SER A 188 11.11 4.31 -16.20
CA SER A 188 11.24 4.35 -17.66
C SER A 188 9.91 4.66 -18.35
N CYS A 189 8.83 3.95 -18.02
CA CYS A 189 7.49 4.23 -18.55
C CYS A 189 6.99 5.64 -18.17
N ARG A 190 7.29 6.12 -16.96
CA ARG A 190 6.93 7.49 -16.54
C ARG A 190 7.69 8.55 -17.34
N SER A 191 8.97 8.30 -17.61
CA SER A 191 9.81 9.15 -18.46
C SER A 191 9.26 9.21 -19.89
N GLU A 192 8.87 8.08 -20.46
CA GLU A 192 8.25 8.02 -21.79
C GLU A 192 6.90 8.72 -21.84
N SER A 193 6.04 8.53 -20.84
CA SER A 193 4.77 9.24 -20.74
C SER A 193 4.97 10.77 -20.70
N LEU A 194 5.98 11.24 -19.97
CA LEU A 194 6.36 12.65 -19.93
C LEU A 194 6.90 13.15 -21.28
N LYS A 195 7.69 12.34 -22.00
CA LYS A 195 8.14 12.66 -23.36
C LYS A 195 6.96 12.76 -24.32
N ASN A 196 6.05 11.79 -24.32
CA ASN A 196 4.85 11.82 -25.17
C ASN A 196 3.96 13.03 -24.86
N LYS A 197 3.75 13.38 -23.57
CA LYS A 197 3.02 14.61 -23.22
C LYS A 197 3.69 15.88 -23.75
N LYS A 198 5.03 15.95 -23.76
CA LYS A 198 5.75 17.10 -24.33
C LYS A 198 5.62 17.17 -25.84
N ILE A 199 5.69 16.04 -26.53
CA ILE A 199 5.51 15.95 -28.00
C ILE A 199 4.11 16.44 -28.38
N VAL A 200 3.06 15.90 -27.75
CA VAL A 200 1.67 16.30 -28.01
C VAL A 200 1.44 17.78 -27.71
N LYS A 201 2.09 18.34 -26.67
CA LYS A 201 1.99 19.77 -26.36
C LYS A 201 2.69 20.64 -27.40
N ASN A 202 3.82 20.19 -27.93
CA ASN A 202 4.55 20.90 -28.98
C ASN A 202 3.76 20.88 -30.30
N GLU A 203 3.19 19.75 -30.70
CA GLU A 203 2.33 19.67 -31.90
C GLU A 203 1.14 20.62 -31.80
N LYS A 204 0.44 20.66 -30.66
CA LYS A 204 -0.66 21.62 -30.44
C LYS A 204 -0.23 23.08 -30.52
N ASN A 205 0.96 23.41 -29.99
CA ASN A 205 1.48 24.76 -30.06
C ASN A 205 1.87 25.16 -31.50
N GLU A 206 2.42 24.22 -32.28
CA GLU A 206 2.75 24.44 -33.69
C GLU A 206 1.48 24.64 -34.53
N GLU A 207 0.44 23.84 -34.30
CA GLU A 207 -0.87 24.02 -34.95
C GLU A 207 -1.52 25.37 -34.59
N ALA A 208 -1.47 25.78 -33.31
CA ALA A 208 -1.98 27.08 -32.88
C ALA A 208 -1.20 28.25 -33.52
N GLY A 209 0.12 28.13 -33.64
CA GLY A 209 0.96 29.11 -34.32
C GLY A 209 0.62 29.23 -35.81
N LYS A 210 0.43 28.11 -36.52
CA LYS A 210 0.00 28.09 -37.93
C LYS A 210 -1.38 28.75 -38.11
N ARG A 211 -2.33 28.52 -37.19
CA ARG A 211 -3.66 29.16 -37.21
C ARG A 211 -3.59 30.68 -37.02
N MET A 212 -2.82 31.17 -36.04
CA MET A 212 -2.65 32.62 -35.82
C MET A 212 -1.97 33.32 -37.00
N SER A 213 -0.98 32.68 -37.63
CA SER A 213 -0.36 33.22 -38.84
C SER A 213 -1.35 33.29 -40.01
N ALA A 214 -2.17 32.26 -40.21
CA ALA A 214 -3.21 32.27 -41.24
C ALA A 214 -4.27 33.37 -41.02
N GLU A 215 -4.70 33.60 -39.78
CA GLU A 215 -5.62 34.71 -39.45
C GLU A 215 -5.02 36.10 -39.72
N LYS A 216 -3.72 36.31 -39.44
CA LYS A 216 -3.03 37.56 -39.77
C LYS A 216 -2.98 37.83 -41.29
N PHE A 217 -2.79 36.79 -42.10
CA PHE A 217 -2.81 36.93 -43.56
C PHE A 217 -4.21 37.27 -44.08
N LEU A 218 -5.26 36.66 -43.53
CA LEU A 218 -6.65 36.98 -43.90
C LEU A 218 -7.03 38.41 -43.50
N SER A 219 -6.67 38.84 -42.29
CA SER A 219 -6.91 40.21 -41.81
C SER A 219 -6.16 41.27 -42.62
N SER A 220 -4.91 41.00 -43.06
CA SER A 220 -4.18 41.92 -43.95
C SER A 220 -4.77 41.98 -45.37
N GLY A 221 -5.36 40.88 -45.85
CA GLY A 221 -6.05 40.84 -47.15
C GLY A 221 -7.33 41.67 -47.20
N GLU A 222 -8.10 41.71 -46.11
CA GLU A 222 -9.30 42.56 -46.02
C GLU A 222 -8.96 44.05 -46.01
N SER A 223 -7.85 44.45 -45.36
CA SER A 223 -7.42 45.85 -45.36
C SER A 223 -6.96 46.35 -46.74
N PHE A 224 -6.62 45.45 -47.67
CA PHE A 224 -6.28 45.81 -49.05
C PHE A 224 -7.54 45.98 -49.92
N ARG A 225 -8.59 45.17 -49.72
CA ARG A 225 -9.87 45.32 -50.44
C ARG A 225 -10.67 46.56 -50.06
N VAL A 226 -10.59 47.00 -48.79
CA VAL A 226 -11.29 48.22 -48.35
C VAL A 226 -10.67 49.49 -48.97
N ARG A 227 -9.41 49.44 -49.41
CA ARG A 227 -8.76 50.59 -50.06
C ARG A 227 -9.08 50.74 -51.55
N GLU A 228 -9.59 49.70 -52.20
CA GLU A 228 -10.06 49.75 -53.60
C GLU A 228 -11.54 50.14 -53.75
N SER A 229 -12.28 50.31 -52.65
CA SER A 229 -13.73 50.53 -52.68
C SER A 229 -14.17 51.98 -52.42
N ILE A 230 -13.25 52.95 -52.34
CA ILE A 230 -13.54 54.35 -51.95
C ILE A 230 -13.37 55.35 -53.12
N GLU A 231 -13.26 54.88 -54.37
CA GLU A 231 -13.19 55.76 -55.54
C GLU A 231 -14.12 55.31 -56.67
N MET A 232 -15.43 55.40 -56.46
CA MET A 232 -16.39 55.66 -57.54
C MET A 232 -17.55 56.53 -57.04
N ASP A 233 -17.47 57.79 -57.47
CA ASP A 233 -18.39 58.91 -57.32
C ASP A 233 -19.77 58.64 -58.00
N PRO A 234 -20.82 59.41 -57.67
CA PRO A 234 -22.22 59.13 -57.95
C PRO A 234 -22.67 59.79 -59.25
N MET A 235 -23.41 59.08 -60.08
CA MET A 235 -24.31 59.63 -61.09
C MET A 235 -25.12 58.46 -61.64
N SER A 236 -26.39 58.52 -61.96
CA SER A 236 -27.42 59.56 -61.97
C SER A 236 -28.63 58.86 -62.59
N LYS A 237 -29.83 59.43 -62.38
CA LYS A 237 -30.98 59.33 -63.30
C LYS A 237 -31.73 57.99 -63.35
N THR A 238 -33.03 57.89 -63.62
CA THR A 238 -34.19 58.80 -63.78
C THR A 238 -35.26 57.92 -64.40
N ARG A 239 -36.49 57.90 -63.87
CA ARG A 239 -37.76 57.47 -64.55
C ARG A 239 -37.78 55.99 -65.02
N ARG A 240 -38.90 55.28 -65.07
CA ARG A 240 -40.33 55.59 -65.02
C ARG A 240 -41.03 54.29 -64.66
#